data_AF-A0A847CPU1-F1
#
_entry.id   AF-A0A847CPU1-F1
#
_cell.length_a   1.000
_cell.length_b   1.000
_cell.length_c   1.000
_cell.angle_alpha   90.00
_cell.angle_beta   90.00
_cell.angle_gamma   90.00
#
_symmetry.space_group_name_H-M   'P 1'
#
loop_
_entity.id
_entity.type
_entity.pdbx_description
1 polymer ?
#
loop_
_entity_poly.entity_id
_entity_poly.type
_entity_poly.pdbx_seq_one_letter_code
_entity_poly.pdbx_strand_id
1 'polypeptide(L)'
;MDPWLFRRISVRYLSAGQASDVIGRVIHRTDSEVQLMRREGQIEIVPVHDIIAAREVPDTERRLRSPAETSRAIIDAMIARVSGPDSGADDAAGRVFVADVRDWDFTPSVPVTVLEQPDALWLKLERAHVPNDPRDAANRPETHPLLQTFLRRDDSAIARAVLCGDWFTLDRVWLAEGEAAQNPQADLSALFIEGARWAQARGAFFAWFAVLGADGTPLLPLADLGFAEHRN
;
A
#
# COMPACT_ATOMS: atom_id res chain seq x y z
N MET A 1 -23.14 1.10 -1.18
CA MET A 1 -21.74 1.26 -0.73
C MET A 1 -21.80 1.59 0.76
N ASP A 2 -21.07 0.85 1.61
CA ASP A 2 -21.08 1.10 3.07
C ASP A 2 -20.53 2.52 3.34
N PRO A 3 -21.29 3.42 4.00
CA PRO A 3 -20.85 4.79 4.23
C PRO A 3 -19.63 4.89 5.15
N TRP A 4 -19.29 3.83 5.90
CA TRP A 4 -18.13 3.78 6.79
C TRP A 4 -16.86 3.31 6.10
N LEU A 5 -16.97 2.66 4.93
CA LEU A 5 -15.82 2.11 4.23
C LEU A 5 -14.83 3.24 3.89
N PHE A 6 -13.55 2.97 4.16
CA PHE A 6 -12.43 3.91 4.04
C PHE A 6 -12.51 5.15 4.95
N ARG A 7 -13.50 5.27 5.84
CA ARG A 7 -13.48 6.33 6.85
C ARG A 7 -12.55 5.98 8.00
N ARG A 8 -11.89 6.99 8.54
CA ARG A 8 -11.12 6.87 9.77
C ARG A 8 -12.05 7.00 10.97
N ILE A 9 -12.05 6.00 11.84
CA ILE A 9 -12.94 5.94 12.98
C ILE A 9 -12.20 5.58 14.27
N SER A 10 -12.74 6.06 15.37
CA SER A 10 -12.38 5.64 16.73
C SER A 10 -13.47 4.71 17.22
N VAL A 11 -13.10 3.47 17.54
CA VAL A 11 -14.00 2.46 18.09
C VAL A 11 -13.55 2.14 19.50
N ARG A 12 -14.48 2.24 20.44
CA ARG A 12 -14.33 1.72 21.80
C ARG A 12 -15.10 0.41 21.90
N TYR A 13 -14.42 -0.65 22.32
CA TYR A 13 -14.99 -2.00 22.38
C TYR A 13 -14.57 -2.72 23.67
N LEU A 14 -15.33 -3.74 24.06
CA LEU A 14 -14.98 -4.62 25.17
C LEU A 14 -14.15 -5.80 24.67
N SER A 15 -13.02 -6.06 25.30
CA SER A 15 -12.21 -7.26 25.08
C SER A 15 -11.83 -7.86 26.43
N ALA A 16 -12.19 -9.13 26.65
CA ALA A 16 -12.00 -9.81 27.94
C ALA A 16 -12.52 -9.01 29.16
N GLY A 17 -13.65 -8.31 29.01
CA GLY A 17 -14.26 -7.49 30.06
C GLY A 17 -13.59 -6.13 30.29
N GLN A 18 -12.57 -5.77 29.52
CA GLN A 18 -11.90 -4.46 29.58
C GLN A 18 -12.25 -3.61 28.36
N ALA A 19 -12.48 -2.32 28.58
CA ALA A 19 -12.69 -1.38 27.49
C ALA A 19 -11.36 -1.03 26.82
N SER A 20 -11.29 -1.17 25.49
CA SER A 20 -10.15 -0.80 24.66
C SER A 20 -10.59 0.17 23.57
N ASP A 21 -9.68 1.04 23.16
CA ASP A 21 -9.90 2.01 22.08
C ASP A 21 -8.97 1.67 20.90
N VAL A 22 -9.54 1.60 19.70
CA VAL A 22 -8.80 1.50 18.43
C VAL A 22 -9.18 2.65 17.53
N ILE A 23 -8.16 3.24 16.89
CA ILE A 23 -8.35 4.24 15.84
C ILE A 23 -7.72 3.70 14.57
N GLY A 24 -8.53 3.56 13.53
CA GLY A 24 -8.09 3.04 12.25
C GLY A 24 -9.07 3.38 11.14
N ARG A 25 -8.71 3.01 9.92
CA ARG A 25 -9.55 3.14 8.75
C ARG A 25 -10.34 1.86 8.53
N VAL A 26 -11.64 1.97 8.29
CA VAL A 26 -12.47 0.79 8.00
C VAL A 26 -12.09 0.25 6.62
N ILE A 27 -11.58 -0.97 6.58
CA ILE A 27 -11.19 -1.63 5.33
C ILE A 27 -12.16 -2.75 4.94
N HIS A 28 -12.86 -3.30 5.93
CA HIS A 28 -13.87 -4.31 5.75
C HIS A 28 -14.89 -4.23 6.89
N ARG A 29 -16.14 -4.58 6.59
CA ARG A 29 -17.21 -4.63 7.58
C ARG A 29 -18.25 -5.66 7.16
N THR A 30 -18.64 -6.48 8.11
CA THR A 30 -19.76 -7.41 8.01
C THR A 30 -20.76 -7.12 9.13
N ASP A 31 -21.81 -7.94 9.23
CA ASP A 31 -22.75 -7.88 10.35
C ASP A 31 -22.11 -8.36 11.67
N SER A 32 -21.00 -9.11 11.62
CA SER A 32 -20.34 -9.69 12.80
C SER A 32 -19.07 -8.96 13.22
N GLU A 33 -18.36 -8.31 12.30
CA GLU A 33 -17.06 -7.70 12.58
C GLU A 33 -16.80 -6.42 11.77
N VAL A 34 -15.92 -5.57 12.32
CA VAL A 34 -15.32 -4.42 11.65
C VAL A 34 -13.81 -4.60 11.63
N GLN A 35 -13.21 -4.54 10.45
CA GLN A 35 -11.75 -4.55 10.31
C GLN A 35 -11.23 -3.13 10.13
N LEU A 36 -10.27 -2.77 11.00
CA LEU A 36 -9.69 -1.44 11.09
C LEU A 36 -8.20 -1.50 10.82
N MET A 37 -7.74 -0.79 9.79
CA MET A 37 -6.32 -0.60 9.52
C MET A 37 -5.79 0.63 10.25
N ARG A 38 -4.86 0.43 11.17
CA ARG A 38 -4.15 1.50 11.89
C ARG A 38 -3.18 2.21 10.93
N ARG A 39 -2.62 3.35 11.36
CA ARG A 39 -1.72 4.19 10.54
C ARG A 39 -0.50 3.47 9.98
N GLU A 40 -0.02 2.47 10.71
CA GLU A 40 1.19 1.70 10.41
C GLU A 40 0.85 0.39 9.68
N GLY A 41 -0.40 0.23 9.24
CA GLY A 41 -0.88 -0.95 8.51
C GLY A 41 -1.25 -2.15 9.36
N GLN A 42 -1.10 -2.09 10.70
CA GLN A 42 -1.64 -3.13 11.58
C GLN A 42 -3.16 -3.16 11.50
N ILE A 43 -3.73 -4.36 11.45
CA ILE A 43 -5.18 -4.55 11.36
C ILE A 43 -5.73 -5.05 12.68
N GLU A 44 -6.81 -4.42 13.10
CA GLU A 44 -7.60 -4.78 14.26
C GLU A 44 -8.95 -5.32 13.77
N ILE A 45 -9.35 -6.48 14.27
CA ILE A 45 -10.69 -7.03 14.02
C ILE A 45 -11.51 -6.81 15.28
N VAL A 46 -12.58 -6.03 15.17
CA VAL A 46 -13.47 -5.70 16.29
C VAL A 46 -14.82 -6.37 16.06
N PRO A 47 -15.25 -7.31 16.91
CA PRO A 47 -16.59 -7.87 16.84
C PRO A 47 -17.65 -6.77 17.03
N VAL A 48 -18.66 -6.72 16.17
CA VAL A 48 -19.69 -5.67 16.20
C VAL A 48 -20.44 -5.65 17.53
N HIS A 49 -20.67 -6.82 18.13
CA HIS A 49 -21.38 -6.97 19.40
C HIS A 49 -20.58 -6.45 20.61
N ASP A 50 -19.26 -6.29 20.47
CA ASP A 50 -18.39 -5.75 21.52
C ASP A 50 -18.24 -4.23 21.44
N ILE A 51 -18.72 -3.58 20.37
CA ILE A 51 -18.59 -2.13 20.16
C ILE A 51 -19.52 -1.39 21.13
N ILE A 52 -18.92 -0.58 22.00
CA ILE A 52 -19.62 0.28 22.97
C ILE A 52 -19.91 1.65 22.36
N ALA A 53 -18.96 2.18 21.59
CA ALA A 53 -19.07 3.47 20.94
C ALA A 53 -18.20 3.53 19.68
N ALA A 54 -18.68 4.22 18.65
CA ALA A 54 -17.91 4.52 17.45
C ALA A 54 -18.13 5.97 17.05
N ARG A 55 -17.08 6.63 16.58
CA ARG A 55 -17.16 7.97 16.00
C ARG A 55 -16.20 8.13 14.85
N GLU A 56 -16.59 8.94 13.87
CA GLU A 56 -15.69 9.39 12.81
C GLU A 56 -14.60 10.29 13.39
N VAL A 57 -13.36 10.08 12.94
CA VAL A 57 -12.20 10.90 13.27
C VAL A 57 -11.76 11.58 11.98
N PRO A 58 -11.91 12.91 11.86
CA PRO A 58 -11.51 13.60 10.65
C PRO A 58 -10.01 13.45 10.39
N ASP A 59 -9.65 13.31 9.12
CA ASP A 59 -8.27 13.34 8.65
C ASP A 59 -7.74 14.79 8.69
N THR A 60 -7.42 15.29 9.88
CA THR A 60 -6.85 16.65 10.04
C THR A 60 -5.33 16.62 9.90
N GLU A 61 -4.78 17.46 9.01
CA GLU A 61 -3.33 17.60 8.75
C GLU A 61 -2.48 17.77 10.00
N ARG A 62 -2.98 18.49 11.01
CA ARG A 62 -2.28 18.74 12.28
C ARG A 62 -1.94 17.48 13.10
N ARG A 63 -2.48 16.32 12.72
CA ARG A 63 -2.27 15.04 13.43
C ARG A 63 -1.49 14.02 12.62
N LEU A 64 -1.03 14.37 11.42
CA LEU A 64 -0.20 13.49 10.60
C LEU A 64 1.26 13.64 11.07
N ARG A 65 1.93 12.52 11.34
CA ARG A 65 3.38 12.53 11.49
C ARG A 65 3.95 12.66 10.09
N SER A 66 4.91 13.56 9.90
CA SER A 66 5.61 13.64 8.62
C SER A 66 6.36 12.33 8.33
N PRO A 67 6.65 12.03 7.05
CA PRO A 67 7.48 10.88 6.70
C PRO A 67 8.85 10.92 7.39
N ALA A 68 9.38 12.11 7.65
CA ALA A 68 10.67 12.31 8.32
C ALA A 68 10.65 11.96 9.83
N GLU A 69 9.46 12.00 10.46
CA GLU A 69 9.25 11.66 11.88
C GLU A 69 8.87 10.19 12.09
N THR A 70 8.60 9.46 11.01
CA THR A 70 8.34 8.01 11.06
C THR A 70 9.67 7.30 11.15
N SER A 71 9.85 6.38 12.09
CA SER A 71 11.12 5.66 12.20
C SER A 71 11.26 4.62 11.10
N ARG A 72 12.51 4.33 10.73
CA ARG A 72 12.89 3.29 9.77
C ARG A 72 12.31 1.94 10.17
N ALA A 73 12.33 1.59 11.45
CA ALA A 73 11.74 0.36 11.96
C ALA A 73 10.24 0.22 11.63
N ILE A 74 9.47 1.32 11.64
CA ILE A 74 8.05 1.30 11.24
C ILE A 74 7.93 1.05 9.73
N ILE A 75 8.76 1.71 8.92
CA ILE A 75 8.73 1.54 7.47
C ILE A 75 9.19 0.14 7.06
N ASP A 76 10.23 -0.40 7.70
CA ASP A 76 10.69 -1.78 7.49
C ASP A 76 9.59 -2.78 7.87
N ALA A 77 8.86 -2.54 8.97
CA ALA A 77 7.70 -3.37 9.32
C ALA A 77 6.57 -3.26 8.28
N MET A 78 6.36 -2.08 7.67
CA MET A 78 5.40 -1.94 6.56
C MET A 78 5.87 -2.67 5.29
N ILE A 79 7.16 -2.59 4.96
CA ILE A 79 7.76 -3.31 3.83
C ILE A 79 7.62 -4.82 4.06
N ALA A 80 7.98 -5.33 5.23
CA ALA A 80 7.84 -6.74 5.57
C ALA A 80 6.38 -7.21 5.50
N ARG A 81 5.42 -6.35 5.87
CA ARG A 81 3.99 -6.64 5.67
C ARG A 81 3.63 -6.71 4.19
N VAL A 82 4.08 -5.78 3.34
CA VAL A 82 3.69 -5.77 1.91
C VAL A 82 4.41 -6.85 1.11
N SER A 83 5.70 -7.03 1.33
CA SER A 83 6.59 -7.90 0.56
C SER A 83 6.71 -9.31 1.16
N GLY A 84 6.31 -9.51 2.41
CA GLY A 84 6.45 -10.76 3.16
C GLY A 84 7.77 -10.88 3.92
N PRO A 85 7.86 -11.78 4.91
CA PRO A 85 9.02 -11.93 5.80
C PRO A 85 10.31 -12.38 5.08
N ASP A 86 10.19 -13.10 3.96
CA ASP A 86 11.34 -13.63 3.20
C ASP A 86 11.83 -12.68 2.09
N SER A 87 11.43 -11.41 2.08
CA SER A 87 11.77 -10.47 1.00
C SER A 87 13.25 -10.05 0.96
N GLY A 88 14.12 -10.69 1.74
CA GLY A 88 15.53 -10.30 1.89
C GLY A 88 15.72 -8.96 2.58
N ALA A 89 14.68 -8.42 3.25
CA ALA A 89 14.76 -7.15 3.98
C ALA A 89 15.76 -7.22 5.15
N ASP A 90 16.02 -8.41 5.67
CA ASP A 90 17.00 -8.65 6.73
C ASP A 90 18.47 -8.63 6.24
N ASP A 91 18.74 -8.80 4.93
CA ASP A 91 20.09 -9.13 4.45
C ASP A 91 20.74 -8.11 3.49
N ALA A 92 20.09 -6.98 3.19
CA ALA A 92 20.78 -5.84 2.59
C ALA A 92 20.11 -4.53 2.97
N ALA A 93 20.92 -3.57 3.43
CA ALA A 93 20.54 -2.19 3.71
C ALA A 93 19.95 -1.47 2.49
N GLY A 94 18.73 -1.84 2.11
CA GLY A 94 18.00 -1.25 1.00
C GLY A 94 17.76 0.23 1.27
N ARG A 95 17.83 1.04 0.21
CA ARG A 95 17.53 2.47 0.29
C ARG A 95 16.02 2.61 0.24
N VAL A 96 15.46 3.25 1.25
CA VAL A 96 14.02 3.54 1.31
C VAL A 96 13.86 5.01 0.97
N PHE A 97 12.89 5.30 0.13
CA PHE A 97 12.51 6.65 -0.23
C PHE A 97 11.07 6.86 0.15
N VAL A 98 10.75 8.05 0.65
CA VAL A 98 9.41 8.43 1.07
C VAL A 98 8.98 9.73 0.42
N ALA A 99 7.71 9.85 0.08
CA ALA A 99 7.12 11.08 -0.46
C ALA A 99 5.81 11.41 0.28
N ASP A 100 5.51 12.70 0.33
CA ASP A 100 4.17 13.20 0.63
C ASP A 100 3.39 13.29 -0.68
N VAL A 101 2.25 12.61 -0.75
CA VAL A 101 1.45 12.53 -1.98
C VAL A 101 0.16 13.33 -1.90
N ARG A 102 -0.05 14.10 -0.83
CA ARG A 102 -1.31 14.85 -0.65
C ARG A 102 -1.54 15.88 -1.73
N ASP A 103 -0.47 16.57 -2.13
CA ASP A 103 -0.50 17.71 -3.05
C ASP A 103 -0.01 17.34 -4.46
N TRP A 104 0.07 16.05 -4.77
CA TRP A 104 0.47 15.62 -6.11
C TRP A 104 -0.60 15.97 -7.15
N ASP A 105 -0.15 16.44 -8.30
CA ASP A 105 -1.00 16.53 -9.48
C ASP A 105 -1.11 15.14 -10.12
N PHE A 106 -2.26 14.51 -9.93
CA PHE A 106 -2.55 13.17 -10.44
C PHE A 106 -3.13 13.20 -11.85
N THR A 107 -2.66 14.08 -12.72
CA THR A 107 -3.00 14.01 -14.14
C THR A 107 -2.07 12.99 -14.81
N PRO A 108 -2.47 11.71 -14.99
CA PRO A 108 -1.62 10.76 -15.67
C PRO A 108 -1.45 11.23 -17.11
N SER A 109 -0.19 11.31 -17.56
CA SER A 109 0.13 11.65 -18.95
C SER A 109 -0.31 10.55 -19.93
N VAL A 110 -0.55 9.33 -19.43
CA VAL A 110 -0.96 8.15 -20.21
C VAL A 110 -1.98 7.32 -19.41
N PRO A 111 -3.05 6.78 -20.02
CA PRO A 111 -4.05 5.97 -19.31
C PRO A 111 -3.45 4.74 -18.62
N VAL A 112 -3.87 4.50 -17.39
CA VAL A 112 -3.62 3.27 -16.63
C VAL A 112 -4.95 2.66 -16.24
N THR A 113 -5.10 1.36 -16.47
CA THR A 113 -6.28 0.60 -16.05
C THR A 113 -6.09 0.16 -14.60
N VAL A 114 -7.08 0.45 -13.76
CA VAL A 114 -7.16 -0.03 -12.37
C VAL A 114 -8.10 -1.22 -12.32
N LEU A 115 -7.62 -2.35 -11.81
CA LEU A 115 -8.34 -3.61 -11.72
C LEU A 115 -8.50 -4.01 -10.24
N GLU A 116 -9.71 -4.40 -9.86
CA GLU A 116 -10.01 -4.91 -8.51
C GLU A 116 -9.45 -6.32 -8.28
N GLN A 117 -9.25 -7.08 -9.36
CA GLN A 117 -8.76 -8.46 -9.35
C GLN A 117 -7.62 -8.61 -10.36
N PRO A 118 -6.66 -9.54 -10.12
CA PRO A 118 -5.59 -9.78 -11.06
C PRO A 118 -6.15 -10.38 -12.36
N ASP A 119 -5.66 -9.92 -13.50
CA ASP A 119 -6.04 -10.47 -14.80
C ASP A 119 -5.14 -11.67 -15.19
N ALA A 120 -5.41 -12.25 -16.37
CA ALA A 120 -4.66 -13.41 -16.85
C ALA A 120 -3.18 -13.12 -17.07
N LEU A 121 -2.82 -11.88 -17.43
CA LEU A 121 -1.44 -11.48 -17.66
C LEU A 121 -0.68 -11.35 -16.34
N TRP A 122 -1.29 -10.72 -15.32
CA TRP A 122 -0.78 -10.70 -13.95
C TRP A 122 -0.45 -12.11 -13.46
N LEU A 123 -1.45 -13.01 -13.50
CA LEU A 123 -1.31 -14.38 -13.01
C LEU A 123 -0.22 -15.16 -13.77
N LYS A 124 -0.04 -14.88 -15.06
CA LYS A 124 1.04 -15.47 -15.87
C LYS A 124 2.41 -14.97 -15.39
N LEU A 125 2.59 -13.66 -15.22
CA LEU A 125 3.86 -13.06 -14.79
C LEU A 125 4.23 -13.46 -13.36
N GLU A 126 3.25 -13.49 -12.46
CA GLU A 126 3.42 -13.91 -11.07
C GLU A 126 3.94 -15.34 -10.99
N ARG A 127 3.32 -16.29 -11.71
CA ARG A 127 3.79 -17.69 -11.76
C ARG A 127 5.20 -17.83 -12.34
N ALA A 128 5.58 -16.97 -13.28
CA ALA A 128 6.88 -17.03 -13.93
C ALA A 128 8.01 -16.49 -13.04
N HIS A 129 7.76 -15.42 -12.28
CA HIS A 129 8.79 -14.71 -11.51
C HIS A 129 8.80 -15.08 -10.03
N VAL A 130 7.72 -15.70 -9.53
CA VAL A 130 7.63 -16.15 -8.14
C VAL A 130 7.21 -17.63 -8.07
N PRO A 131 7.95 -18.55 -8.72
CA PRO A 131 7.57 -19.96 -8.73
C PRO A 131 7.71 -20.59 -7.34
N ASN A 132 6.68 -21.30 -6.89
CA ASN A 132 6.59 -21.94 -5.56
C ASN A 132 6.65 -20.98 -4.38
N ASP A 133 6.00 -19.83 -4.51
CA ASP A 133 5.77 -18.98 -3.37
C ASP A 133 4.77 -19.66 -2.40
N PRO A 134 5.11 -20.01 -1.16
CA PRO A 134 4.10 -20.38 -0.16
C PRO A 134 3.07 -19.24 0.05
N ARG A 135 3.36 -18.01 -0.42
CA ARG A 135 2.43 -16.89 -0.52
C ARG A 135 1.39 -17.01 -1.66
N ASP A 136 1.36 -18.05 -2.50
CA ASP A 136 0.22 -18.32 -3.41
C ASP A 136 -1.09 -18.58 -2.63
N ALA A 137 -0.98 -19.05 -1.38
CA ALA A 137 -2.08 -19.06 -0.43
C ALA A 137 -2.29 -17.70 0.27
N ALA A 138 -1.21 -16.91 0.46
CA ALA A 138 -1.20 -15.63 1.18
C ALA A 138 -1.54 -14.38 0.32
N ASN A 139 -1.44 -14.46 -1.00
CA ASN A 139 -1.87 -13.47 -1.99
C ASN A 139 -3.33 -13.67 -2.43
N ARG A 140 -4.03 -14.66 -1.88
CA ARG A 140 -5.49 -14.64 -1.92
C ARG A 140 -5.92 -13.33 -1.25
N PRO A 141 -6.86 -12.57 -1.81
CA PRO A 141 -7.44 -11.39 -1.15
C PRO A 141 -7.90 -11.68 0.29
N GLU A 142 -8.13 -12.96 0.61
CA GLU A 142 -8.55 -13.51 1.89
C GLU A 142 -7.45 -13.57 2.97
N THR A 143 -6.17 -13.52 2.58
CA THR A 143 -5.01 -13.77 3.48
C THR A 143 -4.07 -12.58 3.60
N HIS A 144 -4.16 -11.60 2.69
CA HIS A 144 -3.49 -10.33 2.85
C HIS A 144 -4.53 -9.27 3.25
N PRO A 145 -4.64 -8.93 4.54
CA PRO A 145 -5.70 -8.04 5.01
C PRO A 145 -5.48 -6.58 4.59
N LEU A 146 -4.38 -6.27 3.88
CA LEU A 146 -4.13 -4.94 3.33
C LEU A 146 -4.99 -4.68 2.09
N LEU A 147 -5.44 -3.43 1.94
CA LEU A 147 -6.13 -3.02 0.72
C LEU A 147 -5.15 -2.99 -0.45
N GLN A 148 -5.52 -3.61 -1.56
CA GLN A 148 -4.69 -3.68 -2.77
C GLN A 148 -5.52 -3.52 -4.05
N THR A 149 -4.86 -3.16 -5.14
CA THR A 149 -5.42 -3.15 -6.49
C THR A 149 -4.32 -3.50 -7.49
N PHE A 150 -4.71 -3.85 -8.72
CA PHE A 150 -3.78 -4.14 -9.80
C PHE A 150 -3.84 -3.02 -10.83
N LEU A 151 -2.68 -2.60 -11.30
CA LEU A 151 -2.51 -1.51 -12.24
C LEU A 151 -1.92 -2.07 -13.52
N ARG A 152 -2.49 -1.69 -14.65
CA ARG A 152 -2.00 -2.13 -15.96
C ARG A 152 -1.96 -0.97 -16.94
N ARG A 153 -0.85 -0.86 -17.64
CA ARG A 153 -0.70 -0.01 -18.81
C ARG A 153 -0.51 -0.91 -20.02
N ASP A 154 -1.60 -1.13 -20.76
CA ASP A 154 -1.66 -2.04 -21.91
C ASP A 154 -0.90 -3.35 -21.65
N ASP A 155 0.06 -3.68 -22.51
CA ASP A 155 0.99 -4.79 -22.33
C ASP A 155 2.39 -4.33 -21.89
N SER A 156 2.58 -3.02 -21.61
CA SER A 156 3.89 -2.44 -21.36
C SER A 156 4.31 -2.45 -19.89
N ALA A 157 3.36 -2.36 -18.96
CA ALA A 157 3.69 -2.36 -17.54
C ALA A 157 2.52 -2.80 -16.66
N ILE A 158 2.85 -3.54 -15.58
CA ILE A 158 1.88 -4.01 -14.60
C ILE A 158 2.47 -3.89 -13.20
N ALA A 159 1.66 -3.50 -12.23
CA ALA A 159 2.06 -3.42 -10.83
C ALA A 159 0.89 -3.72 -9.89
N ARG A 160 1.22 -4.08 -8.64
CA ARG A 160 0.27 -4.13 -7.54
C ARG A 160 0.42 -2.88 -6.71
N ALA A 161 -0.63 -2.10 -6.56
CA ALA A 161 -0.65 -1.01 -5.59
C ALA A 161 -1.20 -1.54 -4.27
N VAL A 162 -0.50 -1.23 -3.17
CA VAL A 162 -0.86 -1.68 -1.82
C VAL A 162 -0.95 -0.49 -0.90
N LEU A 163 -2.03 -0.43 -0.13
CA LEU A 163 -2.26 0.55 0.93
C LEU A 163 -1.99 -0.11 2.29
N CYS A 164 -1.07 0.48 3.05
CA CYS A 164 -0.64 0.04 4.37
C CYS A 164 -0.78 1.20 5.36
N GLY A 165 -1.94 1.27 6.01
CA GLY A 165 -2.28 2.37 6.90
C GLY A 165 -2.44 3.70 6.17
N ASP A 166 -1.64 4.68 6.56
CA ASP A 166 -1.64 6.03 5.96
C ASP A 166 -0.66 6.10 4.75
N TRP A 167 -0.11 4.97 4.32
CA TRP A 167 0.96 4.88 3.33
C TRP A 167 0.60 3.98 2.14
N PHE A 168 1.15 4.24 0.96
CA PHE A 168 1.06 3.33 -0.18
C PHE A 168 2.42 3.00 -0.81
N THR A 169 2.46 1.89 -1.55
CA THR A 169 3.59 1.55 -2.40
C THR A 169 3.14 0.79 -3.64
N LEU A 170 4.04 0.66 -4.62
CA LEU A 170 3.92 -0.34 -5.67
C LEU A 170 4.78 -1.55 -5.30
N ASP A 171 4.21 -2.73 -5.47
CA ASP A 171 4.87 -4.01 -5.30
C ASP A 171 4.69 -4.87 -6.56
N ARG A 172 5.57 -5.86 -6.75
CA ARG A 172 5.58 -6.78 -7.90
C ARG A 172 5.39 -6.02 -9.24
N VAL A 173 6.28 -5.09 -9.50
CA VAL A 173 6.29 -4.29 -10.73
C VAL A 173 6.97 -5.08 -11.84
N TRP A 174 6.27 -5.25 -12.96
CA TRP A 174 6.82 -5.80 -14.20
C TRP A 174 6.72 -4.75 -15.31
N LEU A 175 7.81 -4.57 -16.03
CA LEU A 175 7.89 -3.75 -17.22
C LEU A 175 8.16 -4.69 -18.40
N ALA A 176 7.53 -4.42 -19.54
CA ALA A 176 7.81 -5.14 -20.76
C ALA A 176 9.27 -4.92 -21.19
N GLU A 177 9.80 -5.87 -21.96
CA GLU A 177 11.13 -5.80 -22.54
C GLU A 177 11.05 -5.58 -24.06
N GLY A 178 12.15 -5.14 -24.68
CA GLY A 178 12.24 -5.00 -26.14
C GLY A 178 11.42 -3.84 -26.71
N GLU A 179 10.77 -4.04 -27.86
CA GLU A 179 10.03 -2.98 -28.59
C GLU A 179 8.82 -2.42 -27.83
N ALA A 180 8.31 -3.16 -26.85
CA ALA A 180 7.24 -2.73 -25.95
C ALA A 180 7.75 -1.85 -24.78
N ALA A 181 9.05 -1.84 -24.52
CA ALA A 181 9.72 -1.12 -23.43
C ALA A 181 10.18 0.29 -23.84
N GLN A 182 9.43 0.99 -24.70
CA GLN A 182 9.93 2.22 -25.33
C GLN A 182 10.29 3.31 -24.30
N ASN A 183 9.59 3.33 -23.16
CA ASN A 183 9.89 4.27 -22.07
C ASN A 183 9.52 3.67 -20.68
N PRO A 184 10.37 2.79 -20.11
CA PRO A 184 10.08 2.10 -18.84
C PRO A 184 9.90 3.07 -17.67
N GLN A 185 10.58 4.22 -17.73
CA GLN A 185 10.47 5.27 -16.72
C GLN A 185 9.10 5.95 -16.76
N ALA A 186 8.61 6.32 -17.95
CA ALA A 186 7.28 6.91 -18.09
C ALA A 186 6.17 5.90 -17.74
N ASP A 187 6.37 4.62 -18.06
CA ASP A 187 5.45 3.55 -17.72
C ASP A 187 5.35 3.37 -16.21
N LEU A 188 6.50 3.28 -15.54
CA LEU A 188 6.54 3.17 -14.08
C LEU A 188 5.99 4.42 -13.38
N SER A 189 6.30 5.62 -13.86
CA SER A 189 5.72 6.86 -13.33
C SER A 189 4.20 6.90 -13.48
N ALA A 190 3.67 6.45 -14.63
CA ALA A 190 2.22 6.40 -14.86
C ALA A 190 1.54 5.41 -13.90
N LEU A 191 2.10 4.21 -13.73
CA LEU A 191 1.61 3.25 -12.73
C LEU A 191 1.67 3.85 -11.32
N PHE A 192 2.74 4.56 -10.98
CA PHE A 192 2.92 5.12 -9.65
C PHE A 192 1.89 6.23 -9.35
N ILE A 193 1.69 7.16 -10.29
CA ILE A 193 0.69 8.24 -10.18
C ILE A 193 -0.72 7.66 -10.04
N GLU A 194 -1.06 6.66 -10.86
CA GLU A 194 -2.38 6.04 -10.78
C GLU A 194 -2.59 5.27 -9.46
N GLY A 195 -1.57 4.53 -9.01
CA GLY A 195 -1.60 3.86 -7.71
C GLY A 195 -1.73 4.83 -6.55
N ALA A 196 -1.02 5.95 -6.61
CA ALA A 196 -1.10 7.03 -5.63
C ALA A 196 -2.51 7.62 -5.58
N ARG A 197 -3.11 7.91 -6.73
CA ARG A 197 -4.49 8.41 -6.85
C ARG A 197 -5.50 7.43 -6.24
N TRP A 198 -5.37 6.14 -6.58
CA TRP A 198 -6.21 5.08 -6.01
C TRP A 198 -6.07 4.99 -4.47
N ALA A 199 -4.84 5.09 -3.95
CA ALA A 199 -4.55 4.99 -2.53
C ALA A 199 -5.00 6.23 -1.75
N GLN A 200 -4.82 7.43 -2.32
CA GLN A 200 -5.24 8.70 -1.72
C GLN A 200 -6.76 8.77 -1.59
N ALA A 201 -7.52 8.30 -2.59
CA ALA A 201 -8.98 8.16 -2.50
C ALA A 201 -9.42 7.22 -1.36
N ARG A 202 -8.49 6.40 -0.83
CA ARG A 202 -8.67 5.50 0.31
C ARG A 202 -7.90 5.97 1.55
N GLY A 203 -7.40 7.21 1.53
CA GLY A 203 -6.81 7.89 2.68
C GLY A 203 -5.33 7.64 2.93
N ALA A 204 -4.56 7.28 1.89
CA ALA A 204 -3.11 7.42 1.93
C ALA A 204 -2.70 8.89 1.92
N PHE A 205 -1.67 9.23 2.68
CA PHE A 205 -1.01 10.54 2.68
C PHE A 205 0.42 10.46 2.18
N PHE A 206 1.04 9.28 2.31
CA PHE A 206 2.45 9.09 2.04
C PHE A 206 2.67 7.92 1.09
N ALA A 207 3.80 7.95 0.40
CA ALA A 207 4.29 6.86 -0.40
C ALA A 207 5.64 6.40 0.11
N TRP A 208 5.95 5.11 -0.05
CA TRP A 208 7.33 4.65 0.03
C TRP A 208 7.72 3.86 -1.20
N PHE A 209 9.02 3.89 -1.51
CA PHE A 209 9.65 3.10 -2.55
C PHE A 209 10.94 2.52 -1.98
N ALA A 210 11.07 1.19 -2.02
CA ALA A 210 12.26 0.51 -1.53
C ALA A 210 13.10 0.02 -2.72
N VAL A 211 14.38 0.34 -2.70
CA VAL A 211 15.36 -0.22 -3.63
C VAL A 211 16.16 -1.27 -2.87
N LEU A 212 16.00 -2.52 -3.28
CA LEU A 212 16.73 -3.65 -2.71
C LEU A 212 18.13 -3.75 -3.34
N GLY A 213 19.14 -4.06 -2.51
CA GLY A 213 20.54 -4.15 -2.91
C GLY A 213 21.29 -2.81 -2.86
N ALA A 214 22.56 -2.85 -2.46
CA ALA A 214 23.38 -1.65 -2.24
C ALA A 214 23.64 -0.84 -3.53
N ASP A 215 23.68 -1.52 -4.68
CA ASP A 215 23.96 -0.91 -5.99
C ASP A 215 22.69 -0.62 -6.81
N GLY A 216 21.52 -0.86 -6.22
CA GLY A 216 20.25 -0.61 -6.91
C GLY A 216 20.08 0.86 -7.25
N THR A 217 19.92 1.16 -8.54
CA THR A 217 19.50 2.49 -8.99
C THR A 217 18.00 2.47 -9.24
N PRO A 218 17.21 3.37 -8.61
CA PRO A 218 15.78 3.42 -8.85
C PRO A 218 15.53 3.80 -10.32
N LEU A 219 14.65 3.04 -10.99
CA LEU A 219 14.19 3.35 -12.34
C LEU A 219 13.28 4.59 -12.37
N LEU A 220 12.65 4.92 -11.24
CA LEU A 220 11.84 6.13 -11.09
C LEU A 220 12.71 7.37 -10.90
N PRO A 221 12.33 8.52 -11.48
CA PRO A 221 12.93 9.81 -11.15
C PRO A 221 12.40 10.25 -9.78
N LEU A 222 12.86 9.59 -8.71
CA LEU A 222 12.31 9.74 -7.37
C LEU A 222 12.25 11.21 -6.92
N ALA A 223 13.31 11.98 -7.17
CA ALA A 223 13.36 13.41 -6.83
C ALA A 223 12.28 14.24 -7.55
N ASP A 224 12.02 13.97 -8.83
CA ASP A 224 11.01 14.69 -9.62
C ASP A 224 9.58 14.37 -9.13
N LEU A 225 9.41 13.18 -8.55
CA LEU A 225 8.18 12.76 -7.88
C LEU A 225 8.14 13.21 -6.40
N GLY A 226 9.11 14.00 -5.92
CA GLY A 226 9.11 14.49 -4.54
C GLY A 226 9.49 13.45 -3.48
N PHE A 227 10.08 12.32 -3.88
CA PHE A 227 10.66 11.37 -2.95
C PHE A 227 11.98 11.89 -2.37
N ALA A 228 12.12 11.73 -1.06
CA ALA A 228 13.37 11.91 -0.35
C ALA A 228 13.84 10.58 0.24
N GLU A 229 15.15 10.36 0.27
CA GLU A 229 15.71 9.18 0.92
C GLU A 229 15.46 9.23 2.44
N HIS A 230 14.94 8.14 2.98
CA HIS A 230 14.60 7.97 4.38
C HIS A 230 15.75 7.27 5.13
N ARG A 231 16.39 8.01 6.04
CA ARG A 231 17.63 7.60 6.71
C ARG A 231 17.51 7.37 8.23
N ASN A 232 16.35 7.67 8.83
CA ASN A 232 16.14 7.73 10.28
C ASN A 232 15.58 6.45 10.86
#